data_AF-A0A196ML33-F1
#
_entry.id   AF-A0A196ML33-F1
#
_cell.length_a   1.000
_cell.length_b   1.000
_cell.length_c   1.000
_cell.angle_alpha   90.00
_cell.angle_beta   90.00
_cell.angle_gamma   90.00
#
_symmetry.space_group_name_H-M   'P 1'
#
loop_
_entity.id
_entity.type
_entity.pdbx_description
1 polymer ?
#
loop_
_entity_poly.entity_id
_entity_poly.type
_entity_poly.pdbx_seq_one_letter_code
_entity_poly.pdbx_strand_id
1 'polypeptide(L)'
;MCAEDGRQGQALIQALGLAPHPEGGWYRETWRAPAAPGERAAGTAILFLLEAHDRSHWHRVDADEHWFWHAGAPLRLSVAADEEPAREMLLGGDVLAGQTPQGWIPAHHWQAAAPQGGWTLVSCTVTPGFEFAGFSLAPAGWSPPV
;
A
#
# COMPACT_ATOMS: atom_id res chain seq x y z
N MET A 1 6.97 1.69 24.24
CA MET A 1 6.23 1.35 23.02
C MET A 1 7.00 1.77 21.77
N CYS A 2 7.18 3.05 21.44
CA CYS A 2 7.77 3.46 20.15
C CYS A 2 9.14 2.86 19.80
N ALA A 3 10.05 2.66 20.77
CA ALA A 3 11.38 2.08 20.52
C ALA A 3 11.36 0.55 20.31
N GLU A 4 10.33 -0.14 20.78
CA GLU A 4 10.17 -1.59 20.60
C GLU A 4 9.48 -1.89 19.27
N ASP A 5 8.47 -1.09 18.93
CA ASP A 5 7.80 -1.15 17.64
C ASP A 5 8.78 -0.85 16.49
N GLY A 6 9.65 0.16 16.62
CA GLY A 6 10.67 0.46 15.62
C GLY A 6 11.71 -0.67 15.44
N ARG A 7 12.14 -1.31 16.53
CA ARG A 7 13.04 -2.48 16.43
C ARG A 7 12.37 -3.66 15.73
N GLN A 8 11.08 -3.87 15.98
CA GLN A 8 10.33 -4.95 15.34
C GLN A 8 10.10 -4.67 13.85
N GLY A 9 9.74 -3.44 13.47
CA GLY A 9 9.59 -3.02 12.07
C GLY A 9 10.86 -3.28 11.27
N GLN A 10 12.01 -2.81 11.76
CA GLN A 10 13.31 -3.07 11.11
C GLN A 10 13.64 -4.56 11.01
N ALA A 11 13.34 -5.35 12.04
CA ALA A 11 13.57 -6.79 12.01
C ALA A 11 12.72 -7.48 10.93
N LEU A 12 11.47 -7.05 10.75
CA LEU A 12 10.58 -7.55 9.69
C LEU A 12 11.06 -7.17 8.30
N ILE A 13 11.51 -5.92 8.09
CA ILE A 13 12.10 -5.46 6.82
C ILE A 13 13.25 -6.38 6.41
N GLN A 14 14.15 -6.69 7.34
CA GLN A 14 15.29 -7.58 7.09
C GLN A 14 14.85 -9.04 6.85
N ALA A 15 13.98 -9.58 7.71
CA ALA A 15 13.53 -10.96 7.62
C ALA A 15 12.73 -11.24 6.34
N LEU A 16 11.97 -10.26 5.86
CA LEU A 16 11.17 -10.35 4.64
C LEU A 16 11.92 -9.84 3.40
N GLY A 17 13.18 -9.38 3.54
CA GLY A 17 13.99 -8.90 2.41
C GLY A 17 13.32 -7.76 1.64
N LEU A 18 12.73 -6.80 2.35
CA LEU A 18 12.05 -5.65 1.74
C LEU A 18 13.08 -4.58 1.33
N ALA A 19 12.78 -3.87 0.24
CA ALA A 19 13.56 -2.74 -0.27
C ALA A 19 12.71 -1.46 -0.27
N PRO A 20 13.31 -0.26 -0.25
CA PRO A 20 12.55 0.99 -0.31
C PRO A 20 11.67 1.07 -1.57
N HIS A 21 10.41 1.51 -1.41
CA HIS A 21 9.52 1.77 -2.55
C HIS A 21 9.56 3.26 -2.96
N PRO A 22 9.43 3.60 -4.26
CA PRO A 22 9.42 5.00 -4.71
C PRO A 22 8.36 5.91 -4.06
N GLU A 23 7.23 5.34 -3.63
CA GLU A 23 6.16 6.09 -2.96
C GLU A 23 6.40 6.28 -1.45
N GLY A 24 7.47 5.70 -0.89
CA GLY A 24 7.71 5.56 0.54
C GLY A 24 7.39 4.16 1.08
N GLY A 25 7.93 3.83 2.25
CA GLY A 25 7.84 2.49 2.83
C GLY A 25 8.76 1.46 2.17
N TRP A 26 8.49 0.19 2.46
CA TRP A 26 9.34 -0.95 2.11
C TRP A 26 8.51 -2.03 1.42
N TYR A 27 8.99 -2.58 0.30
CA TYR A 27 8.25 -3.56 -0.47
C TYR A 27 9.11 -4.70 -1.00
N ARG A 28 8.44 -5.78 -1.41
CA ARG A 28 9.03 -6.86 -2.21
C ARG A 28 7.94 -7.55 -3.02
N GLU A 29 8.14 -7.66 -4.34
CA GLU A 29 7.30 -8.53 -5.19
C GLU A 29 7.50 -10.00 -4.80
N THR A 30 6.41 -10.67 -4.45
CA THR A 30 6.39 -12.07 -4.03
C THR A 30 5.81 -13.00 -5.09
N TRP A 31 5.03 -12.45 -6.01
CA TRP A 31 4.44 -13.21 -7.11
C TRP A 31 4.14 -12.32 -8.32
N ARG A 32 4.32 -12.90 -9.50
CA ARG A 32 3.88 -12.35 -10.78
C ARG A 32 3.33 -13.50 -11.62
N ALA A 33 2.13 -13.33 -12.17
CA ALA A 33 1.54 -14.31 -13.07
C ALA A 33 2.42 -14.50 -14.33
N PRO A 34 2.58 -15.73 -14.84
CA PRO A 34 3.19 -15.94 -16.15
C PRO A 34 2.47 -15.18 -17.25
N ALA A 35 3.22 -14.62 -18.19
CA ALA A 35 2.71 -13.94 -19.40
C ALA A 35 3.66 -14.20 -20.58
N ALA A 36 3.15 -14.08 -21.81
CA ALA A 36 4.01 -14.16 -22.97
C ALA A 36 4.96 -12.95 -23.04
N PRO A 37 6.11 -13.04 -23.75
CA PRO A 37 7.01 -11.91 -23.90
C PRO A 37 6.30 -10.67 -24.46
N GLY A 38 6.37 -9.56 -23.73
CA GLY A 38 5.73 -8.30 -24.10
C GLY A 38 4.27 -8.16 -23.67
N GLU A 39 3.69 -9.18 -23.03
CA GLU A 39 2.35 -9.10 -22.45
C GLU A 39 2.40 -8.74 -20.96
N ARG A 40 1.41 -7.98 -20.51
CA ARG A 40 1.21 -7.66 -19.10
C ARG A 40 0.76 -8.90 -18.33
N ALA A 41 1.37 -9.13 -17.17
CA ALA A 41 0.96 -10.23 -16.28
C ALA A 41 -0.51 -10.08 -15.87
N ALA A 42 -1.23 -11.20 -15.72
CA ALA A 42 -2.62 -11.17 -15.25
C ALA A 42 -2.74 -10.63 -13.81
N GLY A 43 -1.67 -10.71 -13.01
CA GLY A 43 -1.63 -10.15 -11.67
C GLY A 43 -0.23 -10.17 -11.06
N THR A 44 -0.04 -9.35 -10.04
CA THR A 44 1.16 -9.33 -9.18
C THR A 44 0.75 -9.30 -7.71
N ALA A 45 1.64 -9.74 -6.83
CA ALA A 45 1.49 -9.59 -5.40
C ALA A 45 2.80 -9.08 -4.79
N ILE A 46 2.69 -8.20 -3.81
CA ILE A 46 3.81 -7.69 -3.03
C ILE A 46 3.56 -7.89 -1.53
N LEU A 47 4.63 -7.89 -0.75
CA LEU A 47 4.59 -7.45 0.65
C LEU A 47 4.92 -5.96 0.69
N PHE A 48 4.26 -5.23 1.58
CA PHE A 48 4.51 -3.81 1.82
C PHE A 48 4.45 -3.49 3.30
N LEU A 49 5.41 -2.69 3.79
CA LEU A 49 5.54 -2.32 5.19
C LEU A 49 5.78 -0.81 5.32
N LEU A 50 5.03 -0.19 6.23
CA LEU A 50 5.24 1.19 6.66
C LEU A 50 5.60 1.21 8.14
N GLU A 51 6.70 1.88 8.48
CA GLU A 51 7.03 2.23 9.87
C GLU A 51 6.28 3.51 10.30
N ALA A 52 6.25 3.82 11.59
CA ALA A 52 5.46 4.94 12.15
C ALA A 52 5.75 6.31 11.52
N HIS A 53 6.95 6.49 10.97
CA HIS A 53 7.40 7.73 10.34
C HIS A 53 7.26 7.71 8.82
N ASP A 54 6.94 6.54 8.24
CA ASP A 54 6.71 6.38 6.83
C ASP A 54 5.30 6.79 6.43
N ARG A 55 5.15 7.03 5.13
CA ARG A 55 3.87 7.14 4.45
C ARG A 55 4.04 6.62 3.03
N SER A 56 3.00 5.98 2.52
CA SER A 56 2.80 5.84 1.08
C SER A 56 2.19 7.16 0.59
N HIS A 57 2.98 7.92 -0.17
CA HIS A 57 2.55 9.20 -0.72
C HIS A 57 1.47 8.98 -1.78
N TRP A 58 0.69 10.04 -2.03
CA TRP A 58 -0.34 10.03 -3.07
C TRP A 58 0.23 9.56 -4.41
N HIS A 59 -0.29 8.43 -4.87
CA HIS A 59 0.06 7.85 -6.17
C HIS A 59 -1.17 7.19 -6.77
N ARG A 60 -1.09 6.80 -8.04
CA ARG A 60 -2.13 6.02 -8.72
C ARG A 60 -1.51 4.97 -9.62
N VAL A 61 -2.26 3.91 -9.85
CA VAL A 61 -1.91 2.80 -10.74
C VAL A 61 -3.01 2.67 -11.79
N ASP A 62 -2.66 2.26 -13.00
CA ASP A 62 -3.59 2.04 -14.12
C ASP A 62 -4.40 0.72 -14.02
N ALA A 63 -4.38 0.07 -12.86
CA ALA A 63 -5.01 -1.21 -12.59
C ALA A 63 -5.60 -1.25 -11.18
N ASP A 64 -6.54 -2.16 -10.95
CA ASP A 64 -7.14 -2.32 -9.63
C ASP A 64 -6.11 -2.88 -8.64
N GLU A 65 -6.10 -2.30 -7.45
CA GLU A 65 -5.24 -2.74 -6.36
C GLU A 65 -6.08 -3.12 -5.14
N HIS A 66 -5.75 -4.27 -4.56
CA HIS A 66 -6.32 -4.72 -3.30
C HIS A 66 -5.23 -4.75 -2.24
N TRP A 67 -5.52 -4.13 -1.10
CA TRP A 67 -4.70 -4.10 0.09
C TRP A 67 -5.22 -5.11 1.11
N PHE A 68 -4.33 -5.91 1.69
CA PHE A 68 -4.65 -6.93 2.68
C PHE A 68 -3.81 -6.69 3.92
N TRP A 69 -4.45 -6.29 5.01
CA TRP A 69 -3.77 -6.12 6.29
C TRP A 69 -3.37 -7.48 6.86
N HIS A 70 -2.12 -7.58 7.33
CA HIS A 70 -1.61 -8.80 7.96
C HIS A 70 -1.32 -8.63 9.44
N ALA A 71 -0.62 -7.55 9.81
CA ALA A 71 -0.16 -7.35 11.18
C ALA A 71 0.25 -5.89 11.45
N GLY A 72 0.44 -5.59 12.74
CA GLY A 72 0.89 -4.29 13.22
C GLY A 72 -0.26 -3.37 13.60
N ALA A 73 -0.04 -2.06 13.54
CA ALA A 73 -1.11 -1.10 13.76
C ALA A 73 -2.12 -1.10 12.59
N PRO A 74 -3.34 -0.60 12.81
CA PRO A 74 -4.25 -0.31 11.71
C PRO A 74 -3.65 0.68 10.72
N LEU A 75 -3.93 0.49 9.44
CA LEU A 75 -3.49 1.35 8.35
C LEU A 75 -4.64 2.26 7.91
N ARG A 76 -4.42 3.57 7.88
CA ARG A 76 -5.33 4.47 7.20
C ARG A 76 -5.01 4.43 5.72
N LEU A 77 -5.97 4.00 4.91
CA LEU A 77 -5.89 3.97 3.45
C LEU A 77 -6.87 5.03 2.89
N SER A 78 -6.33 6.06 2.29
CA SER A 78 -7.08 7.16 1.68
C SER A 78 -7.16 6.95 0.18
N VAL A 79 -8.32 7.21 -0.43
CA VAL A 79 -8.53 7.04 -1.87
C VAL A 79 -9.43 8.14 -2.44
N ALA A 80 -9.07 8.66 -3.60
CA ALA A 80 -9.77 9.76 -4.25
C ALA A 80 -9.78 9.58 -5.78
N ALA A 81 -10.87 9.94 -6.43
CA ALA A 81 -10.85 10.24 -7.87
C ALA A 81 -10.28 11.66 -8.08
N ASP A 82 -9.88 12.00 -9.31
CA ASP A 82 -9.12 13.24 -9.63
C ASP A 82 -9.77 14.54 -9.09
N GLU A 83 -11.09 14.60 -8.97
CA GLU A 83 -11.85 15.81 -8.55
C GLU A 83 -12.78 15.55 -7.36
N GLU A 84 -12.61 14.43 -6.65
CA GLU A 84 -13.46 14.04 -5.54
C GLU A 84 -12.68 14.08 -4.22
N PRO A 85 -13.33 14.44 -3.09
CA PRO A 85 -12.69 14.33 -1.80
C PRO A 85 -12.22 12.91 -1.50
N ALA A 86 -11.14 12.79 -0.73
CA ALA A 86 -10.66 11.50 -0.30
C ALA A 86 -11.67 10.81 0.63
N ARG A 87 -11.97 9.54 0.34
CA ARG A 87 -12.61 8.63 1.30
C ARG A 87 -11.52 7.83 2.02
N GLU A 88 -11.75 7.51 3.29
CA GLU A 88 -10.81 6.75 4.09
C GLU A 88 -11.36 5.36 4.44
N MET A 89 -10.46 4.39 4.47
CA MET A 89 -10.69 3.05 5.02
C MET A 89 -9.66 2.82 6.11
N LEU A 90 -10.07 2.24 7.24
CA LEU A 90 -9.15 1.82 8.28
C LEU A 90 -8.91 0.32 8.16
N LEU A 91 -7.76 -0.06 7.60
CA LEU A 91 -7.40 -1.45 7.46
C LEU A 91 -6.86 -2.02 8.77
N GLY A 92 -7.34 -3.17 9.20
CA GLY A 92 -6.92 -3.79 10.45
C GLY A 92 -7.73 -5.03 10.82
N GLY A 93 -7.34 -5.68 11.91
CA GLY A 93 -7.95 -6.95 12.37
C GLY A 93 -9.19 -6.80 13.24
N ASP A 94 -9.47 -5.62 13.80
CA ASP A 94 -10.61 -5.42 14.71
C ASP A 94 -11.89 -5.06 13.93
N VAL A 95 -12.46 -6.07 13.28
CA VAL A 95 -13.65 -5.93 12.43
C VAL A 95 -14.87 -5.44 13.21
N LEU A 96 -15.00 -5.85 14.47
CA LEU A 96 -16.13 -5.45 15.31
C LEU A 96 -16.02 -3.99 15.77
N ALA A 97 -14.82 -3.41 15.75
CA ALA A 97 -14.58 -1.98 15.94
C ALA A 97 -14.63 -1.17 14.63
N GLY A 98 -15.04 -1.78 13.51
CA GLY A 98 -15.20 -1.10 12.21
C GLY A 98 -13.95 -1.03 11.35
N GLN A 99 -12.88 -1.76 11.71
CA GLN A 99 -11.74 -1.97 10.80
C GLN A 99 -12.12 -2.99 9.71
N THR A 100 -11.40 -2.98 8.58
CA THR A 100 -11.55 -4.01 7.54
C THR A 100 -10.19 -4.64 7.22
N PRO A 101 -10.07 -5.97 7.11
CA PRO A 101 -8.78 -6.57 6.77
C PRO A 101 -8.39 -6.34 5.31
N GLN A 102 -9.32 -5.85 4.48
CA GLN A 102 -9.12 -5.65 3.05
C GLN A 102 -9.64 -4.28 2.58
N GLY A 103 -8.89 -3.63 1.68
CA GLY A 103 -9.30 -2.42 0.98
C GLY A 103 -9.13 -2.57 -0.53
N TRP A 104 -10.01 -1.93 -1.30
CA TRP A 104 -9.94 -1.90 -2.77
C TRP A 104 -9.77 -0.45 -3.26
N ILE A 105 -8.78 -0.30 -4.15
CA ILE A 105 -8.47 0.91 -4.89
C ILE A 105 -8.78 0.65 -6.35
N PRO A 106 -9.78 1.34 -6.93
CA PRO A 106 -10.06 1.21 -8.35
C PRO A 106 -8.92 1.78 -9.20
N ALA A 107 -8.74 1.23 -10.40
CA ALA A 107 -7.78 1.76 -11.37
C ALA A 107 -7.90 3.28 -11.53
N HIS A 108 -6.74 3.93 -11.72
CA HIS A 108 -6.53 5.36 -11.87
C HIS A 108 -6.93 6.25 -10.68
N HIS A 109 -7.44 5.69 -9.59
CA HIS A 109 -7.70 6.48 -8.38
C HIS A 109 -6.39 6.78 -7.65
N TRP A 110 -6.32 7.99 -7.08
CA TRP A 110 -5.27 8.35 -6.15
C TRP A 110 -5.44 7.55 -4.87
N GLN A 111 -4.33 7.09 -4.32
CA GLN A 111 -4.26 6.42 -3.04
C GLN A 111 -3.06 6.90 -2.23
N ALA A 112 -3.22 6.94 -0.92
CA ALA A 112 -2.16 7.19 0.05
C ALA A 112 -2.42 6.36 1.31
N ALA A 113 -1.36 6.02 2.04
CA ALA A 113 -1.51 5.23 3.25
C ALA A 113 -0.54 5.65 4.36
N ALA A 114 -1.02 5.57 5.61
CA ALA A 114 -0.22 5.85 6.80
C ALA A 114 -0.60 4.93 7.97
N PRO A 115 0.39 4.33 8.67
CA PRO A 115 0.11 3.53 9.85
C PRO A 115 -0.43 4.42 10.98
N GLN A 116 -1.37 3.90 11.78
CA GLN A 116 -1.91 4.59 12.95
C GLN A 116 -1.04 4.39 14.21
N GLY A 117 0.24 4.06 14.04
CA GLY A 117 1.24 3.82 15.08
C GLY A 117 2.22 2.72 14.68
N GLY A 118 3.32 2.58 15.41
CA GLY A 118 4.25 1.45 15.29
C GLY A 118 4.70 1.13 13.86
N TRP A 119 4.21 0.03 13.31
CA TRP A 119 4.41 -0.36 11.91
C TRP A 119 3.14 -1.07 11.41
N THR A 120 2.94 -1.14 10.10
CA THR A 120 1.88 -1.94 9.49
C THR A 120 2.46 -2.77 8.36
N LEU A 121 2.18 -4.08 8.36
CA LEU A 121 2.50 -5.00 7.28
C LEU A 121 1.23 -5.35 6.52
N VAL A 122 1.29 -5.25 5.20
CA VAL A 122 0.21 -5.62 4.28
C VAL A 122 0.75 -6.45 3.11
N SER A 123 -0.16 -7.08 2.39
CA SER A 123 0.07 -7.43 0.99
C SER A 123 -0.75 -6.54 0.08
N CYS A 124 -0.23 -6.27 -1.10
CA CYS A 124 -1.02 -5.67 -2.18
C CYS A 124 -1.03 -6.62 -3.37
N THR A 125 -2.19 -6.76 -4.01
CA THR A 125 -2.31 -7.42 -5.31
C THR A 125 -2.84 -6.46 -6.33
N VAL A 126 -2.22 -6.44 -7.51
CA VAL A 126 -2.62 -5.56 -8.61
C VAL A 126 -3.04 -6.41 -9.79
N THR A 127 -4.21 -6.10 -10.36
CA THR A 127 -4.83 -6.82 -11.47
C THR A 127 -5.41 -5.83 -12.48
N PRO A 128 -4.96 -5.83 -13.75
CA PRO A 128 -3.82 -6.58 -14.29
C PRO A 128 -2.49 -6.21 -13.62
N GLY A 129 -1.51 -7.12 -13.64
CA GLY A 129 -0.28 -7.06 -12.85
C GLY A 129 0.45 -5.72 -12.91
N PHE A 130 1.04 -5.29 -11.80
CA PHE A 130 1.70 -4.00 -11.68
C PHE A 130 2.83 -3.83 -12.70
N GLU A 131 2.86 -2.65 -13.32
CA GLU A 131 3.95 -2.16 -14.16
C GLU A 131 4.23 -0.69 -13.82
N PHE A 132 5.51 -0.33 -13.71
CA PHE A 132 5.89 1.06 -13.41
C PHE A 132 5.42 2.06 -14.48
N ALA A 133 5.19 1.62 -15.72
CA ALA A 133 4.61 2.46 -16.77
C ALA A 133 3.19 2.95 -16.45
N GLY A 134 2.44 2.18 -15.65
CA GLY A 134 1.11 2.51 -15.16
C GLY A 134 1.09 3.23 -13.80
N PHE A 135 2.25 3.41 -13.17
CA PHE A 135 2.40 4.07 -11.87
C PHE A 135 2.65 5.57 -12.04
N SER A 136 1.97 6.39 -11.23
CA SER A 136 2.18 7.84 -11.19
C SER A 136 2.20 8.33 -9.75
N LEU A 137 3.29 8.98 -9.36
CA LEU A 137 3.43 9.63 -8.05
C LEU A 137 2.99 11.09 -8.15
N ALA A 138 2.19 11.57 -7.20
CA ALA A 138 1.79 12.95 -7.15
C ALA A 138 2.98 13.88 -6.86
N PRO A 139 2.95 15.14 -7.33
CA PRO A 139 3.95 16.13 -6.94
C PRO A 139 4.00 16.32 -5.42
N ALA A 140 5.18 16.67 -4.91
CA ALA A 140 5.34 16.95 -3.48
C ALA A 140 4.37 18.05 -3.00
N GLY A 141 3.65 17.77 -1.92
CA GLY A 141 2.66 18.69 -1.34
C GLY A 141 1.29 18.68 -2.03
N TRP A 142 1.09 17.87 -3.07
CA TRP A 142 -0.23 17.66 -3.66
C TRP A 142 -1.14 16.84 -2.72
N SER A 143 -2.42 17.19 -2.71
CA SER A 143 -3.50 16.43 -2.08
C SER A 143 -4.75 16.51 -2.95
N PRO A 144 -5.66 15.53 -2.89
CA PRO A 144 -6.97 15.65 -3.53
C PRO A 144 -7.76 16.84 -2.95
N PRO A 145 -8.85 17.25 -3.64
CA PRO A 145 -9.76 18.27 -3.12
C PRO A 145 -10.29 17.92 -1.72
N VAL A 146 -10.66 18.95 -0.97
CA VAL A 146 -11.27 18.84 0.38
C VAL A 146 -12.77 18.97 0.32
#